data_AF-A7KKU5-F1
#
_entry.id   AF-A7KKU5-F1
#
_cell.length_a   1.000
_cell.length_b   1.000
_cell.length_c   1.000
_cell.angle_alpha   90.00
_cell.angle_beta   90.00
_cell.angle_gamma   90.00
#
_symmetry.space_group_name_H-M   'P 1'
#
loop_
_entity.id
_entity.type
_entity.pdbx_description
1 polymer ?
#
loop_
_entity_poly.entity_id
_entity_poly.type
_entity_poly.pdbx_seq_one_letter_code
_entity_poly.pdbx_strand_id
1 'polypeptide(L)'
;MALLAALSCLTLGQAYAHACGLQGSVKIKKKDCYRAMNRLPGSKGQISSRSNPLIAIYRTCKLQLSTVDPNQLIRTTKAAVEDGFNSDLDQCQGYTSINLNNPMYPDIAIRMYVGAYN
;
A
#
# COMPACT_ATOMS: atom_id res chain seq x y z
N MET A 1 -26.84 -22.26 33.27
CA MET A 1 -26.57 -20.82 33.10
C MET A 1 -25.11 -20.61 33.46
N ALA A 2 -24.22 -20.54 32.46
CA ALA A 2 -23.62 -19.30 31.93
C ALA A 2 -22.78 -18.58 33.01
N LEU A 3 -21.52 -18.18 32.82
CA LEU A 3 -20.94 -17.54 31.63
C LEU A 3 -19.49 -17.97 31.39
N LEU A 4 -19.14 -18.13 30.12
CA LEU A 4 -17.77 -18.03 29.62
C LEU A 4 -17.30 -16.57 29.71
N ALA A 5 -16.13 -16.33 30.29
CA ALA A 5 -15.37 -15.11 30.10
C ALA A 5 -13.96 -15.48 29.65
N ALA A 6 -13.83 -15.87 28.38
CA ALA A 6 -12.55 -15.84 27.69
C ALA A 6 -12.42 -14.45 27.06
N LEU A 7 -11.80 -13.51 27.78
CA LEU A 7 -11.20 -12.34 27.14
C LEU A 7 -10.01 -12.84 26.32
N SER A 8 -10.26 -13.19 25.07
CA SER A 8 -9.21 -13.25 24.07
C SER A 8 -8.66 -11.84 23.92
N CYS A 9 -7.42 -11.68 24.36
CA CYS A 9 -6.58 -10.51 24.16
C CYS A 9 -6.80 -9.97 22.74
N LEU A 10 -7.31 -8.74 22.66
CA LEU A 10 -7.23 -7.89 21.49
C LEU A 10 -5.75 -7.83 21.11
N THR A 11 -5.36 -8.64 20.13
CA THR A 11 -4.16 -8.34 19.36
C THR A 11 -4.44 -6.99 18.72
N LEU A 12 -3.76 -5.94 19.21
CA LEU A 12 -3.60 -4.67 18.51
C LEU A 12 -2.80 -4.94 17.23
N GLY A 13 -3.40 -5.68 16.30
CA GLY A 13 -2.99 -5.67 14.91
C GLY A 13 -3.46 -4.34 14.36
N GLN A 14 -2.52 -3.45 14.05
CA GLN A 14 -2.80 -2.22 13.30
C GLN A 14 -3.58 -2.63 12.04
N ALA A 15 -4.89 -2.40 12.04
CA ALA A 15 -5.75 -2.74 10.91
C ALA A 15 -5.45 -1.76 9.79
N TYR A 16 -4.69 -2.19 8.79
CA TYR A 16 -4.66 -1.51 7.51
C TYR A 16 -6.09 -1.50 6.98
N ALA A 17 -6.68 -0.32 6.82
CA ALA A 17 -7.94 -0.23 6.08
C ALA A 17 -7.62 -0.53 4.62
N HIS A 18 -8.04 -1.71 4.17
CA HIS A 18 -7.76 -2.22 2.84
C HIS A 18 -9.01 -2.64 2.07
N ALA A 19 -8.90 -2.72 0.75
CA ALA A 19 -9.94 -3.24 -0.13
C ALA A 19 -9.31 -3.92 -1.34
N CYS A 20 -9.69 -5.19 -1.58
CA CYS A 20 -9.35 -5.85 -2.84
C CYS A 20 -10.15 -5.20 -3.99
N GLY A 21 -9.45 -4.84 -5.05
CA GLY A 21 -10.03 -4.32 -6.27
C GLY A 21 -10.58 -5.42 -7.18
N LEU A 22 -11.38 -5.02 -8.18
CA LEU A 22 -11.83 -5.93 -9.23
C LEU A 22 -10.63 -6.44 -10.03
N GLN A 23 -10.51 -7.76 -10.14
CA GLN A 23 -9.45 -8.40 -10.91
C GLN A 23 -9.69 -8.17 -12.40
N GLY A 24 -8.66 -7.69 -13.10
CA GLY A 24 -8.64 -7.60 -14.56
C GLY A 24 -8.16 -8.90 -15.23
N SER A 25 -8.12 -8.90 -16.57
CA SER A 25 -7.62 -10.03 -17.37
C SER A 25 -6.10 -10.23 -17.25
N VAL A 26 -5.37 -9.21 -16.83
CA VAL A 26 -3.91 -9.26 -16.64
C VAL A 26 -3.58 -9.79 -15.26
N LYS A 27 -2.83 -10.90 -15.22
CA LYS A 27 -2.27 -11.45 -13.99
C LYS A 27 -1.04 -10.67 -13.56
N ILE A 28 -1.17 -9.92 -12.46
CA ILE A 28 -0.09 -9.14 -11.86
C ILE A 28 0.97 -10.09 -11.28
N LYS A 29 2.24 -9.86 -11.61
CA LYS A 29 3.36 -10.63 -11.06
C LYS A 29 3.97 -9.89 -9.88
N LYS A 30 4.07 -10.55 -8.71
CA LYS A 30 4.73 -10.04 -7.49
C LYS A 30 6.08 -9.35 -7.77
N LYS A 31 6.95 -10.02 -8.54
CA LYS A 31 8.27 -9.49 -8.93
C LYS A 31 8.22 -8.20 -9.74
N ASP A 32 7.15 -7.99 -10.52
CA ASP A 32 6.98 -6.78 -11.32
C ASP A 32 6.60 -5.61 -10.41
N CYS A 33 5.76 -5.83 -9.39
CA CYS A 33 5.45 -4.82 -8.38
C CYS A 33 6.65 -4.43 -7.52
N TYR A 34 7.51 -5.37 -7.10
CA TYR A 34 8.77 -5.01 -6.44
C TYR A 34 9.68 -4.14 -7.32
N ARG A 35 9.69 -4.37 -8.63
CA ARG A 35 10.43 -3.52 -9.57
C ARG A 35 9.77 -2.16 -9.77
N ALA A 36 8.44 -2.08 -9.76
CA ALA A 36 7.71 -0.82 -9.77
C ALA A 36 7.99 0.00 -8.49
N MET A 37 7.93 -0.61 -7.30
CA MET A 37 8.27 0.04 -6.03
C MET A 37 9.69 0.63 -6.03
N ASN A 38 10.66 -0.09 -6.60
CA ASN A 38 12.03 0.40 -6.70
C ASN A 38 12.22 1.60 -7.63
N ARG A 39 11.24 1.90 -8.50
CA ARG A 39 11.23 3.09 -9.37
C ARG A 39 10.63 4.32 -8.70
N LEU A 40 10.04 4.19 -7.50
CA LEU A 40 9.54 5.34 -6.76
C LEU A 40 10.71 6.29 -6.41
N PRO A 41 10.56 7.61 -6.64
CA PRO A 41 11.60 8.59 -6.38
C PRO A 41 11.89 8.71 -4.89
N GLY A 42 13.17 8.87 -4.55
CA GLY A 42 13.58 8.93 -3.15
C GLY A 42 15.04 8.59 -2.92
N SER A 43 15.50 8.80 -1.69
CA SER A 43 16.86 8.44 -1.27
C SER A 43 16.84 7.89 0.16
N LYS A 44 17.84 7.05 0.50
CA LYS A 44 17.99 6.47 1.85
C LYS A 44 16.71 5.82 2.40
N GLY A 45 15.96 5.13 1.55
CA GLY A 45 14.71 4.44 1.92
C GLY A 45 13.48 5.35 2.09
N GLN A 46 13.61 6.66 1.90
CA GLN A 46 12.49 7.61 1.95
C GLN A 46 11.96 7.89 0.55
N ILE A 47 10.66 8.13 0.43
CA ILE A 47 9.96 8.58 -0.78
C ILE A 47 9.43 9.99 -0.50
N SER A 48 9.69 10.92 -1.41
CA SER A 48 9.18 12.30 -1.36
C SER A 48 8.86 12.78 -2.76
N SER A 49 7.62 13.22 -3.00
CA SER A 49 7.18 13.66 -4.32
C SER A 49 6.07 14.70 -4.25
N ARG A 50 6.18 15.74 -5.10
CA ARG A 50 5.12 16.73 -5.35
C ARG A 50 4.06 16.22 -6.33
N SER A 51 4.34 15.13 -7.05
CA SER A 51 3.34 14.48 -7.90
C SER A 51 2.34 13.74 -7.03
N ASN A 52 1.07 14.09 -7.17
CA ASN A 52 -0.03 13.46 -6.47
C ASN A 52 -1.21 13.27 -7.44
N PRO A 53 -1.43 12.05 -7.96
CA PRO A 53 -0.77 10.82 -7.56
C PRO A 53 0.68 10.68 -8.05
N LEU A 54 1.50 9.97 -7.28
CA LEU A 54 2.80 9.46 -7.69
C LEU A 54 2.62 8.05 -8.26
N ILE A 55 2.95 7.85 -9.54
CA ILE A 55 2.75 6.58 -10.24
C ILE A 55 4.10 5.94 -10.56
N ALA A 56 4.22 4.64 -10.28
CA ALA A 56 5.32 3.80 -10.71
C ALA A 56 4.79 2.56 -11.44
N ILE A 57 5.30 2.31 -12.64
CA ILE A 57 4.84 1.21 -13.50
C ILE A 57 6.04 0.33 -13.86
N TYR A 58 5.82 -0.98 -13.83
CA TYR A 58 6.73 -1.97 -14.40
C TYR A 58 5.95 -3.19 -14.90
N ARG A 59 5.99 -3.44 -16.21
CA ARG A 59 5.37 -4.60 -16.88
C ARG A 59 3.91 -4.79 -16.44
N THR A 60 3.62 -5.84 -15.67
CA THR A 60 2.25 -6.20 -15.27
C THR A 60 1.72 -5.40 -14.07
N CYS A 61 2.53 -4.51 -13.48
CA CYS A 61 2.16 -3.81 -12.24
C CYS A 61 2.21 -2.28 -12.40
N LYS A 62 1.12 -1.64 -11.98
CA LYS A 62 1.01 -0.21 -11.72
C LYS A 62 0.82 -0.02 -10.22
N LEU A 63 1.69 0.77 -9.62
CA LEU A 63 1.58 1.24 -8.24
C LEU A 63 1.33 2.74 -8.24
N GLN A 64 0.38 3.17 -7.43
CA GLN A 64 -0.01 4.57 -7.30
C GLN A 64 -0.06 4.94 -5.83
N LEU A 65 0.66 6.00 -5.46
CA LEU A 65 0.57 6.63 -4.15
C LEU A 65 -0.20 7.95 -4.27
N SER A 66 -1.09 8.22 -3.33
CA SER A 66 -1.85 9.48 -3.27
C SER A 66 -2.13 9.86 -1.82
N THR A 67 -2.16 11.14 -1.51
CA THR A 67 -2.74 11.66 -0.27
C THR A 67 -4.22 12.01 -0.50
N VAL A 68 -4.95 12.32 0.57
CA VAL A 68 -6.34 12.81 0.47
C VAL A 68 -6.38 14.24 -0.09
N ASP A 69 -5.47 15.12 0.34
CA ASP A 69 -5.32 16.47 -0.20
C ASP A 69 -4.37 16.47 -1.41
N PRO A 70 -4.84 16.77 -2.63
CA PRO A 70 -4.01 16.75 -3.85
C PRO A 70 -2.81 17.72 -3.79
N ASN A 71 -2.85 18.75 -2.94
CA ASN A 71 -1.75 19.73 -2.79
C ASN A 71 -0.69 19.26 -1.78
N GLN A 72 -0.98 18.23 -0.98
CA GLN A 72 -0.06 17.71 0.01
C GLN A 72 1.07 16.93 -0.65
N LEU A 73 2.30 17.14 -0.15
CA LEU A 73 3.47 16.37 -0.56
C LEU A 73 3.32 14.91 -0.13
N ILE A 74 3.51 13.98 -1.06
CA ILE A 74 3.63 12.56 -0.71
C ILE A 74 4.96 12.39 0.01
N ARG A 75 4.91 11.94 1.26
CA ARG A 75 6.08 11.52 2.04
C ARG A 75 5.80 10.17 2.68
N THR A 76 6.63 9.18 2.39
CA THR A 76 6.56 7.86 3.01
C THR A 76 7.92 7.19 3.01
N THR A 77 8.00 5.93 3.44
CA THR A 77 9.20 5.10 3.32
C THR A 77 8.97 3.97 2.33
N LYS A 78 10.04 3.48 1.69
CA LYS A 78 9.98 2.26 0.87
C LYS A 78 9.48 1.08 1.69
N ALA A 79 9.91 0.96 2.96
CA ALA A 79 9.44 -0.07 3.88
C ALA A 79 7.92 -0.02 4.09
N ALA A 80 7.33 1.15 4.35
CA ALA A 80 5.88 1.27 4.51
C ALA A 80 5.09 0.86 3.24
N VAL A 81 5.63 1.18 2.06
CA VAL A 81 5.05 0.75 0.78
C VAL A 81 5.16 -0.77 0.60
N GLU A 82 6.32 -1.35 0.91
CA GLU A 82 6.56 -2.80 0.83
C GLU A 82 5.71 -3.58 1.84
N ASP A 83 5.58 -3.09 3.07
CA ASP A 83 4.76 -3.69 4.13
C ASP A 83 3.28 -3.68 3.74
N GLY A 84 2.77 -2.52 3.28
CA GLY A 84 1.41 -2.43 2.75
C GLY A 84 1.21 -3.33 1.53
N PHE A 85 2.22 -3.47 0.66
CA PHE A 85 2.09 -4.36 -0.49
C PHE A 85 2.03 -5.83 -0.06
N ASN A 86 2.88 -6.22 0.88
CA ASN A 86 2.99 -7.60 1.37
C ASN A 86 1.78 -8.04 2.19
N SER A 87 1.07 -7.12 2.86
CA SER A 87 -0.12 -7.48 3.65
C SER A 87 -1.25 -8.04 2.78
N ASP A 88 -1.33 -7.63 1.51
CA ASP A 88 -2.53 -7.79 0.71
C ASP A 88 -2.33 -8.48 -0.65
N LEU A 89 -1.09 -8.59 -1.13
CA LEU A 89 -0.82 -9.07 -2.49
C LEU A 89 -1.46 -10.43 -2.77
N ASP A 90 -1.26 -11.40 -1.89
CA ASP A 90 -1.69 -12.77 -2.11
C ASP A 90 -3.21 -12.90 -1.92
N GLN A 91 -3.78 -12.12 -0.99
CA GLN A 91 -5.23 -12.08 -0.74
C GLN A 91 -5.99 -11.42 -1.90
N CYS A 92 -5.46 -10.34 -2.45
CA CYS A 92 -6.14 -9.55 -3.47
C CYS A 92 -5.60 -9.80 -4.90
N GLN A 93 -4.74 -10.81 -5.08
CA GLN A 93 -4.11 -11.15 -6.36
C GLN A 93 -3.44 -9.94 -7.07
N GLY A 94 -2.91 -9.00 -6.27
CA GLY A 94 -2.26 -7.79 -6.74
C GLY A 94 -3.18 -6.61 -7.08
N TYR A 95 -4.49 -6.74 -6.97
CA TYR A 95 -5.43 -5.64 -7.11
C TYR A 95 -5.86 -5.16 -5.73
N THR A 96 -5.19 -4.19 -5.14
CA THR A 96 -5.49 -3.72 -3.77
C THR A 96 -5.43 -2.21 -3.65
N SER A 97 -6.23 -1.66 -2.73
CA SER A 97 -6.05 -0.30 -2.21
C SER A 97 -5.91 -0.34 -0.68
N ILE A 98 -4.87 0.32 -0.17
CA ILE A 98 -4.44 0.27 1.24
C ILE A 98 -4.08 1.66 1.71
N ASN A 99 -4.48 2.01 2.94
CA ASN A 99 -3.87 3.13 3.65
C ASN A 99 -2.55 2.68 4.27
N LEU A 100 -1.43 3.29 3.87
CA LEU A 100 -0.12 2.97 4.40
C LEU A 100 0.01 3.48 5.84
N ASN A 101 0.54 2.63 6.71
CA ASN A 101 1.01 3.04 8.02
C ASN A 101 2.45 3.53 7.88
N ASN A 102 2.72 4.78 8.26
CA ASN A 102 4.07 5.31 8.26
C ASN A 102 4.37 6.08 9.55
N PRO A 103 4.99 5.42 10.56
CA PRO A 103 5.33 6.04 11.83
C PRO A 103 6.27 7.26 11.69
N MET A 104 7.01 7.37 10.59
CA MET A 104 7.92 8.50 10.34
C MET A 104 7.17 9.78 9.97
N TYR A 105 6.02 9.68 9.30
CA TYR A 105 5.16 10.80 8.90
C TYR A 105 3.70 10.49 9.25
N PRO A 106 3.36 10.43 10.55
CA PRO A 106 2.06 9.96 11.02
C PRO A 106 0.91 10.95 10.69
N ASP A 107 1.24 12.19 10.36
CA ASP A 107 0.32 13.25 9.95
C ASP A 107 -0.10 13.16 8.46
N ILE A 108 0.55 12.29 7.68
CA ILE A 108 0.33 12.18 6.24
C ILE A 108 -0.32 10.83 5.92
N ALA A 109 -1.63 10.87 5.68
CA ALA A 109 -2.37 9.71 5.20
C ALA A 109 -2.04 9.43 3.73
N ILE A 110 -1.25 8.38 3.47
CA ILE A 110 -0.96 7.89 2.12
C ILE A 110 -1.85 6.70 1.80
N ARG A 111 -2.60 6.78 0.71
CA ARG A 111 -3.26 5.63 0.09
C ARG A 111 -2.38 5.10 -1.03
N MET A 112 -2.15 3.80 -1.00
CA MET A 112 -1.55 3.05 -2.10
C MET A 112 -2.65 2.32 -2.87
N TYR A 113 -2.53 2.32 -4.19
CA TYR A 113 -3.27 1.45 -5.09
C TYR A 113 -2.29 0.61 -5.90
N VAL A 114 -2.59 -0.67 -6.06
CA VAL A 114 -1.88 -1.62 -6.91
C VAL A 114 -2.88 -2.23 -7.87
N GLY A 115 -2.51 -2.28 -9.14
CA GLY A 115 -3.31 -2.90 -10.19
C GLY A 115 -2.49 -3.22 -11.43
N ALA A 116 -3.16 -3.76 -12.45
CA ALA A 116 -2.50 -4.05 -13.72
C ALA A 116 -2.20 -2.76 -14.50
N TYR A 117 -1.09 -2.79 -15.23
CA TYR A 117 -0.81 -1.85 -16.31
C TYR A 117 -1.21 -2.52 -17.63
N ASN A 118 -2.09 -1.88 -18.39
CA ASN A 118 -2.53 -2.29 -19.73
C ASN A 118 -1.84 -1.43 -20.79
#